data_AF-A0A1D2WYL7-F1
#
_entry.id   AF-A0A1D2WYL7-F1
#
_cell.length_a   1.000
_cell.length_b   1.000
_cell.length_c   1.000
_cell.angle_alpha   90.00
_cell.angle_beta   90.00
_cell.angle_gamma   90.00
#
_symmetry.space_group_name_H-M   'P 1'
#
loop_
_entity.id
_entity.type
_entity.pdbx_description
1 polymer ?
#
loop_
_entity_poly.entity_id
_entity_poly.type
_entity_poly.pdbx_seq_one_letter_code
_entity_poly.pdbx_strand_id
1 'polypeptide(L)'
;MVPHTDSSHINSLTISDEGEIPHQLLKFLTELSRALTTAGIAVMSIESILKKICQAYGFKAEEVISLPTFLIIKIANSDSKALEVTLQKPGVLPLDQVSRLYELINQAENADRSYAVGS
;
A
#
# COMPACT_ATOMS: atom_id res chain seq x y z
N MET A 1 22.42 -12.23 28.09
CA MET A 1 22.40 -10.92 27.42
C MET A 1 22.21 -11.20 25.93
N VAL A 2 20.98 -11.02 25.43
CA VAL A 2 20.62 -11.31 24.03
C VAL A 2 20.84 -10.02 23.23
N PRO A 3 21.52 -10.03 22.06
CA PRO A 3 21.76 -8.80 21.33
C PRO A 3 20.48 -8.34 20.64
N HIS A 4 20.14 -7.07 20.83
CA HIS A 4 19.11 -6.38 20.06
C HIS A 4 19.58 -6.30 18.61
N THR A 5 18.84 -6.93 17.69
CA THR A 5 19.04 -6.77 16.25
C THR A 5 18.18 -5.60 15.78
N ASP A 6 18.77 -4.41 15.82
CA ASP A 6 18.35 -3.31 14.96
C ASP A 6 18.74 -3.66 13.53
N SER A 7 17.75 -3.97 12.68
CA SER A 7 17.93 -3.95 11.22
C SER A 7 16.56 -3.87 10.53
N SER A 8 16.00 -2.68 10.55
CA SER A 8 14.88 -2.26 9.70
C SER A 8 15.38 -1.57 8.42
N HIS A 9 16.36 -2.18 7.74
CA HIS A 9 16.69 -1.80 6.36
C HIS A 9 15.77 -2.57 5.40
N ILE A 10 14.58 -2.01 5.19
CA ILE A 10 13.74 -2.34 4.03
C ILE A 10 14.44 -1.72 2.82
N ASN A 11 15.08 -2.56 2.00
CA ASN A 11 15.56 -2.15 0.68
C ASN A 11 14.34 -1.89 -0.22
N SER A 12 13.79 -0.69 -0.16
CA SER A 12 12.81 -0.19 -1.13
C SER A 12 13.59 0.43 -2.28
N LEU A 13 13.43 -0.12 -3.47
CA LEU A 13 13.89 0.51 -4.72
C LEU A 13 12.73 1.37 -5.21
N THR A 14 12.75 2.65 -4.83
CA THR A 14 11.79 3.63 -5.32
C THR A 14 12.38 4.32 -6.54
N ILE A 15 11.72 4.18 -7.68
CA ILE A 15 12.03 4.95 -8.90
C ILE A 15 10.81 5.82 -9.16
N SER A 16 10.98 7.13 -8.98
CA SER A 16 9.92 8.11 -9.20
C SER A 16 10.47 9.31 -9.97
N ASP A 17 9.64 9.84 -10.87
CA ASP A 17 9.80 11.20 -11.39
C ASP A 17 9.33 12.19 -10.31
N GLU A 18 9.99 13.34 -10.17
CA GLU A 18 9.91 14.20 -8.99
C GLU A 18 8.47 14.67 -8.64
N GLY A 19 7.87 14.04 -7.63
CA GLY A 19 6.63 14.45 -6.99
C GLY A 19 6.47 13.80 -5.61
N GLU A 20 6.14 14.57 -4.57
CA GLU A 20 6.01 14.07 -3.18
C GLU A 20 4.81 13.10 -3.01
N ILE A 21 3.73 13.34 -3.75
CA ILE A 21 2.46 12.58 -3.66
C ILE A 21 2.60 11.09 -4.04
N PRO A 22 3.18 10.72 -5.21
CA PRO A 22 3.28 9.31 -5.59
C PRO A 22 4.11 8.48 -4.60
N HIS A 23 5.12 9.07 -3.96
CA HIS A 23 5.94 8.39 -2.95
C HIS A 23 5.16 8.08 -1.68
N GLN A 24 4.38 9.04 -1.18
CA GLN A 24 3.60 8.85 0.04
C GLN A 24 2.47 7.84 -0.18
N LEU A 25 1.83 7.86 -1.35
CA LEU A 25 0.82 6.88 -1.73
C LEU A 25 1.42 5.47 -1.84
N LEU A 26 2.57 5.31 -2.51
CA LEU A 26 3.25 4.01 -2.60
C LEU A 26 3.61 3.45 -1.23
N LYS A 27 4.20 4.29 -0.36
CA LYS A 27 4.50 3.88 1.01
C LYS A 27 3.23 3.42 1.75
N PHE A 28 2.13 4.17 1.64
CA PHE A 28 0.86 3.78 2.24
C PHE A 28 0.35 2.43 1.70
N LEU A 29 0.34 2.24 0.38
CA LEU A 29 -0.09 1.00 -0.27
C LEU A 29 0.78 -0.20 0.14
N THR A 30 2.09 0.01 0.28
CA THR A 30 3.05 -1.02 0.71
C THR A 30 2.80 -1.47 2.14
N GLU A 31 2.58 -0.52 3.05
CA GLU A 31 2.22 -0.81 4.44
C GLU A 31 0.88 -1.52 4.55
N LEU A 32 -0.12 -1.07 3.78
CA LEU A 32 -1.46 -1.65 3.75
C LEU A 32 -1.44 -3.09 3.21
N SER A 33 -0.75 -3.32 2.09
CA SER A 33 -0.57 -4.66 1.51
C SER A 33 0.04 -5.61 2.53
N ARG A 34 1.09 -5.18 3.25
CA ARG A 34 1.72 -6.01 4.28
C ARG A 34 0.76 -6.35 5.41
N ALA A 35 -0.04 -5.38 5.87
CA ALA A 35 -1.05 -5.63 6.90
C ALA A 35 -2.12 -6.62 6.42
N LEU A 36 -2.59 -6.50 5.17
CA LEU A 36 -3.57 -7.42 4.58
C LEU A 36 -3.01 -8.83 4.37
N THR A 37 -1.77 -8.95 3.90
CA THR A 37 -1.06 -10.23 3.79
C THR A 37 -0.95 -10.90 5.17
N THR A 38 -0.59 -10.13 6.20
CA THR A 38 -0.46 -10.60 7.59
C THR A 38 -1.81 -11.02 8.18
N ALA A 39 -2.90 -10.35 7.79
CA ALA A 39 -4.26 -10.71 8.17
C ALA A 39 -4.81 -11.94 7.40
N GLY A 40 -4.02 -12.54 6.50
CA GLY A 40 -4.44 -13.70 5.73
C GLY A 40 -5.47 -13.39 4.64
N ILE A 41 -5.54 -12.13 4.20
CA ILE A 41 -6.45 -11.72 3.13
C ILE A 41 -5.98 -12.34 1.81
N ALA A 42 -6.93 -12.82 1.01
CA ALA A 42 -6.64 -13.42 -0.29
C ALA A 42 -5.94 -12.40 -1.21
N VAL A 43 -4.88 -12.85 -1.89
CA VAL A 43 -4.06 -12.03 -2.81
C VAL A 43 -4.91 -11.24 -3.80
N MET A 44 -5.88 -11.89 -4.46
CA MET A 44 -6.79 -11.25 -5.42
C MET A 44 -7.58 -10.08 -4.80
N SER A 45 -7.97 -10.21 -3.53
CA SER A 45 -8.67 -9.16 -2.80
C SER A 45 -7.73 -8.00 -2.47
N ILE A 46 -6.49 -8.29 -2.07
CA ILE A 46 -5.46 -7.26 -1.81
C ILE A 46 -5.22 -6.45 -3.09
N GLU A 47 -4.97 -7.10 -4.22
CA GLU A 47 -4.75 -6.39 -5.49
C GLU A 47 -5.94 -5.52 -5.89
N SER A 48 -7.17 -6.02 -5.69
CA SER A 48 -8.39 -5.25 -5.96
C SER A 48 -8.49 -3.99 -5.07
N ILE A 49 -8.21 -4.12 -3.77
CA ILE A 49 -8.22 -3.01 -2.82
C ILE A 49 -7.18 -1.96 -3.20
N LEU A 50 -5.93 -2.37 -3.46
CA LEU A 50 -4.86 -1.43 -3.83
C LEU A 50 -5.21 -0.69 -5.13
N LYS A 51 -5.76 -1.38 -6.13
CA LYS A 51 -6.20 -0.76 -7.40
C LYS A 51 -7.29 0.29 -7.18
N LYS A 52 -8.28 0.02 -6.32
CA LYS A 52 -9.36 0.97 -5.98
C LYS A 52 -8.82 2.20 -5.24
N ILE A 53 -7.91 1.99 -4.30
CA ILE A 53 -7.27 3.10 -3.59
C ILE A 53 -6.45 3.96 -4.55
N CYS A 54 -5.66 3.38 -5.46
CA CYS A 54 -4.96 4.17 -6.47
C CYS A 54 -5.93 5.06 -7.26
N GLN A 55 -7.06 4.51 -7.70
CA GLN A 55 -8.09 5.26 -8.43
C GLN A 55 -8.69 6.39 -7.59
N ALA A 56 -9.01 6.15 -6.32
CA ALA A 56 -9.55 7.16 -5.42
C ALA A 56 -8.61 8.35 -5.18
N TYR A 57 -7.30 8.15 -5.38
CA TYR A 57 -6.27 9.19 -5.28
C TYR A 57 -5.85 9.76 -6.65
N GLY A 58 -6.57 9.43 -7.74
CA GLY A 58 -6.30 9.97 -9.08
C GLY A 58 -5.15 9.30 -9.83
N PHE A 59 -4.71 8.12 -9.39
CA PHE A 59 -3.65 7.34 -10.06
C PHE A 59 -4.22 6.07 -10.72
N LYS A 60 -3.70 5.75 -11.90
CA LYS A 60 -3.87 4.44 -12.52
C LYS A 60 -2.83 3.48 -11.93
N ALA A 61 -3.28 2.36 -11.40
CA ALA A 61 -2.42 1.23 -11.09
C ALA A 61 -2.04 0.51 -12.40
N GLU A 62 -0.84 0.77 -12.91
CA GLU A 62 -0.33 0.11 -14.13
C GLU A 62 0.03 -1.35 -13.88
N GLU A 63 0.55 -1.66 -12.69
CA GLU A 63 0.91 -3.01 -12.26
C GLU A 63 0.69 -3.15 -10.75
N VAL A 64 0.10 -4.27 -10.31
CA VAL A 64 -0.01 -4.63 -8.89
C VAL A 64 0.13 -6.14 -8.78
N ILE A 65 1.23 -6.59 -8.20
CA ILE A 65 1.52 -8.00 -7.94
C ILE A 65 1.70 -8.14 -6.43
N SER A 66 0.75 -8.78 -5.76
CA SER A 66 0.76 -8.92 -4.29
C SER A 66 1.02 -10.36 -3.88
N LEU A 67 2.28 -10.78 -3.77
CA LEU A 67 2.60 -12.11 -3.24
C LEU A 67 2.89 -12.06 -1.74
N PRO A 68 2.74 -13.18 -1.00
CA PRO A 68 2.93 -13.18 0.45
C PRO A 68 4.31 -12.70 0.93
N THR A 69 5.34 -12.79 0.08
CA THR A 69 6.73 -12.47 0.42
C THR A 69 7.29 -11.28 -0.36
N PHE A 70 6.56 -10.75 -1.34
CA PHE A 70 6.96 -9.54 -2.06
C PHE A 70 5.78 -8.85 -2.72
N LEU A 71 5.94 -7.55 -2.91
CA LEU A 71 4.97 -6.66 -3.51
C LEU A 71 5.64 -5.86 -4.62
N ILE A 72 4.95 -5.75 -5.75
CA ILE A 72 5.31 -4.81 -6.82
C ILE A 72 4.09 -3.93 -7.08
N ILE A 73 4.28 -2.61 -7.01
CA ILE A 73 3.24 -1.63 -7.34
C ILE A 73 3.83 -0.60 -8.28
N LYS A 74 3.19 -0.44 -9.44
CA LYS A 74 3.47 0.63 -10.39
C LYS A 74 2.23 1.50 -10.55
N ILE A 75 2.38 2.79 -10.27
CA ILE A 75 1.31 3.79 -10.43
C ILE A 75 1.72 4.88 -11.41
N ALA A 76 0.74 5.42 -12.12
CA ALA A 76 0.92 6.53 -13.04
C ALA A 76 -0.30 7.44 -13.04
N ASN A 77 -0.08 8.74 -13.20
CA ASN A 77 -1.08 9.71 -13.62
C ASN A 77 -0.53 10.51 -14.82
N SER A 78 -1.19 11.60 -15.21
CA SER A 78 -0.80 12.44 -16.35
C SER A 78 0.63 12.99 -16.23
N ASP A 79 1.09 13.26 -15.00
CA ASP A 79 2.28 14.07 -14.72
C ASP A 79 3.35 13.32 -13.92
N SER A 80 3.08 12.10 -13.47
CA SER A 80 3.94 11.38 -12.54
C SER A 80 3.82 9.87 -12.70
N LYS A 81 4.94 9.17 -12.51
CA LYS A 81 5.01 7.70 -12.45
C LYS A 81 5.90 7.29 -11.31
N ALA A 82 5.52 6.21 -10.63
CA ALA A 82 6.32 5.64 -9.58
C ALA A 82 6.19 4.12 -9.52
N LEU A 83 7.30 3.48 -9.15
CA LEU A 83 7.41 2.03 -8.98
C LEU A 83 8.00 1.75 -7.60
N GLU A 84 7.36 0.85 -6.86
CA GLU A 84 7.92 0.26 -5.65
C GLU A 84 7.97 -1.26 -5.78
N VAL A 85 9.11 -1.82 -5.38
CA VAL A 85 9.32 -3.26 -5.20
C VAL A 85 9.79 -3.48 -3.77
N THR A 86 9.01 -4.24 -2.99
CA THR A 86 9.26 -4.41 -1.56
C THR A 86 9.10 -5.87 -1.14
N LEU A 87 10.04 -6.36 -0.33
CA LEU A 87 9.94 -7.66 0.32
C LEU A 87 8.98 -7.58 1.52
N GLN A 88 8.08 -8.57 1.63
CA GLN A 88 7.15 -8.71 2.74
C GLN A 88 7.64 -9.81 3.69
N LYS A 89 7.62 -9.53 4.99
CA LYS A 89 7.91 -10.54 6.02
C LYS A 89 6.60 -11.16 6.50
N PRO A 90 6.52 -12.50 6.61
CA PRO A 90 5.39 -13.16 7.24
C PRO A 90 5.19 -12.66 8.68
N GLY A 91 3.94 -12.57 9.11
CA GLY A 91 3.58 -12.19 10.47
C GLY A 91 2.17 -12.63 10.82
N VAL A 92 1.73 -12.29 12.03
CA VAL A 92 0.37 -12.50 12.52
C VAL A 92 -0.19 -11.17 13.02
N LEU A 93 -1.44 -10.87 12.65
CA LEU A 93 -2.13 -9.66 13.02
C LEU A 93 -3.23 -9.98 14.05
N PRO A 94 -3.28 -9.29 15.21
CA PRO A 94 -4.37 -9.42 16.17
C PRO A 94 -5.74 -9.08 15.54
N LEU A 95 -6.81 -9.75 16.00
CA LEU A 95 -8.15 -9.62 15.41
C LEU A 95 -8.71 -8.19 15.49
N ASP A 96 -8.49 -7.48 16.59
CA ASP A 96 -8.93 -6.09 16.77
C ASP A 96 -8.29 -5.13 15.76
N GLN A 97 -7.09 -5.46 15.28
CA GLN A 97 -6.40 -4.70 14.23
C GLN A 97 -6.97 -4.99 12.84
N VAL A 98 -7.54 -6.19 12.61
CA VAL A 98 -8.22 -6.53 11.34
C VAL A 98 -9.46 -5.66 11.14
N SER A 99 -10.25 -5.41 12.19
CA SER A 99 -11.42 -4.52 12.07
C SER A 99 -11.04 -3.09 11.68
N ARG A 100 -10.02 -2.53 12.33
CA ARG A 100 -9.48 -1.19 12.01
C ARG A 100 -8.89 -1.12 10.59
N LEU A 101 -8.33 -2.22 10.10
CA LEU A 101 -7.80 -2.31 8.74
C LEU A 101 -8.90 -2.12 7.69
N TYR A 102 -10.08 -2.71 7.90
CA TYR A 102 -11.21 -2.52 6.99
C TYR A 102 -11.78 -1.09 7.04
N GLU A 103 -11.79 -0.45 8.21
CA GLU A 103 -12.17 0.97 8.33
C GLU A 103 -11.21 1.87 7.53
N LEU A 104 -9.90 1.62 7.63
CA LEU A 104 -8.87 2.33 6.88
C LEU A 104 -9.03 2.15 5.37
N ILE A 105 -9.29 0.91 4.92
CA ILE A 105 -9.56 0.63 3.50
C ILE A 105 -10.77 1.42 3.02
N ASN A 106 -11.87 1.38 3.78
CA ASN A 106 -13.09 2.09 3.41
C ASN A 106 -12.87 3.61 3.33
N GLN A 107 -12.10 4.19 4.24
CA GLN A 107 -11.75 5.61 4.17
C GLN A 107 -10.89 5.92 2.92
N ALA A 108 -9.88 5.10 2.64
CA ALA A 108 -8.98 5.29 1.52
C ALA A 108 -9.67 5.09 0.16
N GLU A 109 -10.55 4.09 0.02
CA GLU A 109 -11.34 3.88 -1.20
C GLU A 109 -12.33 5.03 -1.49
N ASN A 110 -12.66 5.84 -0.49
CA ASN A 110 -13.59 6.96 -0.59
C ASN A 110 -12.92 8.33 -0.53
N ALA A 111 -11.58 8.41 -0.65
CA ALA A 111 -10.82 9.65 -0.51
C ALA A 111 -11.35 10.78 -1.45
N ASP A 112 -11.76 10.43 -2.67
CA ASP A 112 -12.40 11.32 -3.66
C ASP A 112 -13.63 12.09 -3.12
N ARG A 113 -14.42 11.47 -2.24
CA ARG A 113 -15.62 12.11 -1.67
C ARG A 113 -15.31 13.13 -0.59
N SER A 114 -14.12 13.08 0.02
CA SER A 114 -13.74 14.03 1.07
C SER A 114 -13.41 15.42 0.52
N TYR A 115 -13.04 15.53 -0.76
CA TYR A 115 -12.75 16.82 -1.41
C TYR A 115 -14.02 17.49 -1.97
N ALA A 116 -15.08 16.72 -2.21
CA ALA A 116 -16.33 17.19 -2.84
C ALA A 116 -17.40 17.70 -1.86
N VAL A 117 -17.26 17.46 -0.55
CA VAL A 117 -18.24 17.87 0.48
C VAL A 117 -17.82 19.17 1.21
N GLY A 118 -16.74 19.82 0.74
CA GLY A 118 -16.20 21.05 1.33
C GLY A 118 -16.09 22.24 0.38
N SER A 119 -16.98 22.36 -0.63
CA SER A 119 -17.08 23.53 -1.52
C SER A 119 -18.40 24.26 -1.34
#